data_AF-A0A1V5QUX7-F1
#
_entry.id   AF-A0A1V5QUX7-F1
#
_cell.length_a   1.000
_cell.length_b   1.000
_cell.length_c   1.000
_cell.angle_alpha   90.00
_cell.angle_beta   90.00
_cell.angle_gamma   90.00
#
_symmetry.space_group_name_H-M   'P 1'
#
loop_
_entity.id
_entity.type
_entity.pdbx_description
1 polymer ?
#
loop_
_entity_poly.entity_id
_entity_poly.type
_entity_poly.pdbx_seq_one_letter_code
_entity_poly.pdbx_strand_id
1 'polypeptide(L)'
;MTDELDVESLRQRLMSALMAEGDRAWLYPQEVERQFPRILARIVELWKKPELDDFFDELITPGRSGRQGFPEKVALEIFHLATLHASFRVSGRPKTPWDWNPDPGFFNRPQSS
;
A
#
# COMPACT_ATOMS: atom_id res chain seq x y z
N MET A 1 7.51 29.62 -1.00
CA MET A 1 6.29 29.09 -0.38
C MET A 1 6.53 27.62 -0.17
N THR A 2 7.27 27.32 0.90
CA THR A 2 7.80 25.99 1.15
C THR A 2 6.64 25.13 1.63
N ASP A 3 6.41 24.02 0.95
CA ASP A 3 5.45 22.98 1.28
C ASP A 3 5.85 22.38 2.64
N GLU A 4 5.44 23.06 3.71
CA GLU A 4 5.59 22.58 5.07
C GLU A 4 4.52 21.50 5.22
N LEU A 5 4.87 20.27 4.83
CA LEU A 5 4.02 19.11 5.00
C LEU A 5 3.65 19.06 6.48
N ASP A 6 2.42 19.43 6.80
CA ASP A 6 1.90 19.40 8.16
C ASP A 6 1.61 17.94 8.53
N VAL A 7 2.67 17.26 8.94
CA VAL A 7 2.66 15.84 9.30
C VAL A 7 1.67 15.57 10.44
N GLU A 8 1.48 16.52 11.36
CA GLU A 8 0.52 16.40 12.45
C GLU A 8 -0.91 16.40 11.90
N SER A 9 -1.24 17.28 10.94
CA SER A 9 -2.55 17.24 10.29
C SER A 9 -2.80 15.94 9.52
N LEU A 10 -1.78 15.42 8.83
CA LEU A 10 -1.84 14.15 8.10
C LEU A 10 -2.07 12.99 9.05
N ARG A 11 -1.33 12.97 10.17
CA ARG A 11 -1.48 12.02 11.25
C ARG A 11 -2.91 12.02 11.78
N GLN A 12 -3.43 13.18 12.16
CA GLN A 12 -4.79 13.29 12.71
C GLN A 12 -5.86 12.79 11.73
N ARG A 13 -5.72 13.12 10.43
CA ARG A 13 -6.66 12.66 9.39
C ARG A 13 -6.65 11.15 9.25
N LEU A 14 -5.47 10.53 9.19
CA LEU A 14 -5.36 9.07 9.09
C LEU A 14 -5.83 8.38 10.38
N MET A 15 -5.42 8.87 11.55
CA MET A 15 -5.85 8.34 12.85
C MET A 15 -7.38 8.36 12.98
N SER A 16 -8.01 9.48 12.66
CA SER A 16 -9.47 9.61 12.67
C SER A 16 -10.13 8.61 11.73
N ALA A 17 -9.58 8.43 10.53
CA ALA A 17 -10.10 7.48 9.57
C ALA A 17 -9.93 6.01 10.03
N LEU A 18 -8.82 5.66 10.68
CA LEU A 18 -8.59 4.33 11.26
C LEU A 18 -9.49 4.03 12.46
N MET A 19 -9.78 5.05 13.28
CA MET A 19 -10.70 4.92 14.41
C MET A 19 -12.15 4.74 13.95
N ALA A 20 -12.58 5.51 12.96
CA ALA A 20 -13.93 5.42 12.38
C ALA A 20 -14.25 4.03 11.81
N GLU A 21 -13.22 3.25 11.49
CA GLU A 21 -13.30 1.99 10.77
C GLU A 21 -13.09 0.76 11.68
N GLY A 22 -13.06 0.96 12.99
CA GLY A 22 -13.09 -0.13 13.98
C GLY A 22 -11.94 -0.11 14.99
N ASP A 23 -11.60 1.08 15.50
CA ASP A 23 -10.60 1.26 16.57
C ASP A 23 -9.21 0.69 16.21
N ARG A 24 -8.77 0.95 14.97
CA ARG A 24 -7.50 0.45 14.43
C ARG A 24 -6.38 1.48 14.50
N ALA A 25 -6.44 2.38 15.47
CA ALA A 25 -5.43 3.43 15.68
C ALA A 25 -4.00 2.87 15.84
N TRP A 26 -3.89 1.65 16.35
CA TRP A 26 -2.62 0.93 16.52
C TRP A 26 -1.95 0.50 15.20
N LEU A 27 -2.67 0.51 14.07
CA LEU A 27 -2.13 0.25 12.72
C LEU A 27 -1.49 1.48 12.06
N TYR A 28 -1.42 2.60 12.78
CA TYR A 28 -0.85 3.81 12.25
C TYR A 28 0.65 3.65 11.91
N PRO A 29 1.09 4.09 10.72
CA PRO A 29 2.45 3.83 10.24
C PRO A 29 3.45 4.87 10.76
N GLN A 30 3.98 4.63 11.97
CA GLN A 30 4.92 5.54 12.65
C GLN A 30 6.25 5.66 11.90
N GLU A 31 6.74 4.56 11.33
CA GLU A 31 8.01 4.55 10.60
C GLU A 31 7.88 5.20 9.22
N VAL A 32 6.74 5.03 8.53
CA VAL A 32 6.43 5.76 7.29
C VAL A 32 6.33 7.25 7.56
N GLU A 33 5.67 7.69 8.64
CA GLU A 33 5.62 9.10 9.03
C GLU A 33 7.03 9.68 9.20
N ARG A 34 7.87 9.00 9.97
CA ARG A 34 9.21 9.49 10.35
C ARG A 34 10.19 9.50 9.18
N GLN A 35 10.15 8.46 8.35
CA GLN A 35 11.15 8.26 7.29
C GLN A 35 10.66 8.75 5.92
N PHE A 36 9.35 8.70 5.68
CA PHE A 36 8.73 8.98 4.38
C PHE A 36 7.42 9.80 4.51
N PRO A 37 7.47 11.03 5.04
CA PRO A 37 6.29 11.87 5.25
C PRO A 37 5.51 12.17 3.95
N ARG A 38 6.19 12.13 2.78
CA ARG A 38 5.55 12.25 1.46
C ARG A 38 4.69 11.04 1.10
N ILE A 39 5.10 9.84 1.50
CA ILE A 39 4.31 8.63 1.31
C ILE A 39 3.07 8.70 2.21
N LEU A 40 3.24 9.11 3.48
CA LEU A 40 2.11 9.33 4.38
C LEU A 40 1.10 10.35 3.81
N ALA A 41 1.58 11.48 3.30
CA ALA A 41 0.74 12.49 2.66
C ALA A 41 -0.10 11.88 1.52
N ARG A 42 0.54 11.07 0.67
CA ARG A 42 -0.14 10.41 -0.44
C ARG A 42 -1.15 9.36 0.03
N ILE A 43 -0.83 8.58 1.07
CA ILE A 43 -1.76 7.63 1.68
C ILE A 43 -3.00 8.35 2.20
N VAL A 44 -2.83 9.47 2.92
CA VAL A 44 -3.93 10.27 3.46
C VAL A 44 -4.79 10.86 2.35
N GLU A 45 -4.17 11.35 1.26
CA GLU A 45 -4.85 11.94 0.11
C GLU A 45 -5.67 10.91 -0.70
N LEU A 46 -5.16 9.68 -0.78
CA LEU A 46 -5.78 8.57 -1.49
C LEU A 46 -6.64 7.69 -0.58
N TRP A 47 -6.70 7.96 0.72
CA TRP A 47 -7.46 7.16 1.69
C TRP A 47 -8.95 7.11 1.29
N LYS A 48 -9.51 5.89 1.27
CA LYS A 48 -10.86 5.57 0.75
C LYS A 48 -11.04 5.71 -0.76
N LYS A 49 -9.97 5.90 -1.53
CA LYS A 49 -10.01 5.90 -2.99
C LYS A 49 -9.39 4.62 -3.55
N PRO A 50 -9.92 4.05 -4.65
CA PRO A 50 -9.39 2.83 -5.24
C PRO A 50 -7.94 2.97 -5.73
N GLU A 51 -7.51 4.18 -6.08
CA GLU A 51 -6.14 4.48 -6.52
C GLU A 51 -5.10 4.25 -5.42
N LEU A 52 -5.51 4.16 -4.14
CA LEU A 52 -4.60 3.82 -3.06
C LEU A 52 -4.06 2.39 -3.17
N ASP A 53 -4.84 1.46 -3.72
CA ASP A 53 -4.38 0.09 -3.91
C ASP A 53 -3.29 0.02 -4.99
N ASP A 54 -3.51 0.72 -6.11
CA ASP A 54 -2.48 0.83 -7.17
C ASP A 54 -1.20 1.48 -6.64
N PHE A 55 -1.34 2.47 -5.75
CA PHE A 55 -0.21 3.11 -5.08
C PHE A 55 0.53 2.14 -4.15
N PHE A 56 -0.19 1.33 -3.37
CA PHE A 56 0.43 0.30 -2.53
C PHE A 56 1.12 -0.78 -3.35
N ASP A 57 0.50 -1.23 -4.44
CA ASP A 57 1.10 -2.20 -5.36
C ASP A 57 2.39 -1.64 -5.98
N GLU A 58 2.43 -0.36 -6.35
CA GLU A 58 3.66 0.29 -6.82
C GLU A 58 4.76 0.35 -5.74
N LEU A 59 4.38 0.57 -4.48
CA LEU A 59 5.33 0.59 -3.35
C LEU A 59 5.85 -0.81 -2.99
N ILE A 60 5.01 -1.84 -3.08
CA ILE A 60 5.32 -3.21 -2.71
C ILE A 60 6.04 -3.95 -3.86
N THR A 61 5.74 -3.64 -5.12
CA THR A 61 6.30 -4.32 -6.29
C THR A 61 7.79 -3.98 -6.46
N PRO A 62 8.71 -4.93 -6.24
CA PRO A 62 10.13 -4.71 -6.43
C PRO A 62 10.44 -4.81 -7.94
N GLY A 63 10.44 -3.68 -8.66
CA GLY A 63 10.27 -3.78 -10.11
C GLY A 63 10.86 -2.69 -10.99
N ARG A 64 11.78 -1.84 -10.54
CA ARG A 64 12.66 -1.07 -11.45
C ARG A 64 14.04 -0.90 -10.82
N SER A 65 14.97 -1.70 -11.32
CA SER A 65 16.44 -1.57 -11.23
C SER A 65 16.96 -0.39 -10.39
N GLY A 66 17.47 -0.69 -9.19
CA GLY A 66 18.39 0.21 -8.45
C GLY A 66 17.88 0.85 -7.16
N ARG A 67 16.69 0.51 -6.64
CA ARG A 67 16.25 0.98 -5.31
C ARG A 67 16.62 -0.01 -4.21
N GLN A 68 17.28 0.47 -3.15
CA GLN A 68 17.25 -0.17 -1.84
C GLN A 68 15.79 -0.25 -1.42
N GLY A 69 15.28 -1.46 -1.17
CA GLY A 69 13.90 -1.64 -0.71
C GLY A 69 13.62 -0.89 0.59
N PHE A 70 12.36 -0.89 1.02
CA PHE A 70 12.01 -0.32 2.31
C PHE A 70 12.64 -1.12 3.47
N PRO A 71 12.99 -0.45 4.58
CA PRO A 71 13.27 -1.16 5.83
C PRO A 71 12.10 -2.08 6.19
N GLU A 72 12.39 -3.24 6.78
CA GLU A 72 11.38 -4.26 7.12
C GLU A 72 10.17 -3.67 7.85
N LYS A 73 10.40 -2.79 8.85
CA LYS A 73 9.30 -2.13 9.59
C LYS A 73 8.40 -1.26 8.69
N VAL A 74 9.01 -0.50 7.77
CA VAL A 74 8.27 0.36 6.84
C VAL A 74 7.48 -0.48 5.85
N ALA A 75 8.06 -1.57 5.35
CA ALA A 75 7.38 -2.50 4.46
C ALA A 75 6.17 -3.17 5.15
N LEU A 76 6.32 -3.59 6.41
CA LEU A 76 5.23 -4.17 7.20
C LEU A 76 4.10 -3.17 7.45
N GLU A 77 4.42 -1.92 7.79
CA GLU A 77 3.41 -0.86 7.96
C GLU A 77 2.62 -0.61 6.68
N ILE A 78 3.31 -0.50 5.54
CA ILE A 78 2.66 -0.35 4.22
C ILE A 78 1.77 -1.57 3.91
N PHE A 79 2.26 -2.77 4.17
CA PHE A 79 1.51 -4.01 3.92
C PHE A 79 0.25 -4.13 4.79
N HIS A 80 0.34 -3.76 6.07
CA HIS A 80 -0.83 -3.74 6.96
C HIS A 80 -1.89 -2.75 6.48
N LEU A 81 -1.49 -1.55 6.05
CA LEU A 81 -2.42 -0.56 5.50
C LEU A 81 -3.04 -1.02 4.19
N ALA A 82 -2.28 -1.66 3.30
CA ALA A 82 -2.78 -2.24 2.06
C ALA A 82 -3.83 -3.33 2.34
N THR A 83 -3.51 -4.25 3.26
CA THR A 83 -4.43 -5.33 3.66
C THR A 83 -5.71 -4.76 4.28
N LEU A 84 -5.56 -3.75 5.13
CA LEU A 84 -6.66 -3.04 5.76
C LEU A 84 -7.57 -2.38 4.71
N HIS A 85 -7.00 -1.60 3.80
CA HIS A 85 -7.74 -0.92 2.75
C HIS A 85 -8.45 -1.91 1.80
N ALA A 86 -7.76 -2.97 1.41
CA ALA A 86 -8.33 -4.05 0.60
C ALA A 86 -9.51 -4.73 1.31
N SER A 87 -9.45 -4.92 2.63
CA SER A 87 -10.55 -5.54 3.40
C SER A 87 -11.85 -4.75 3.31
N PHE A 88 -11.78 -3.41 3.21
CA PHE A 88 -12.96 -2.57 3.02
C PHE A 88 -13.56 -2.73 1.63
N ARG A 89 -12.73 -2.97 0.62
CA ARG A 89 -13.18 -3.23 -0.76
C ARG A 89 -13.79 -4.62 -0.94
N VAL A 90 -13.48 -5.61 -0.10
CA VAL A 90 -14.10 -6.94 -0.18
C VAL A 90 -15.61 -6.91 0.12
N SER A 91 -16.12 -5.84 0.73
CA SER A 91 -17.56 -5.55 0.78
C SER A 91 -18.18 -5.18 -0.60
N GLY A 92 -17.36 -5.04 -1.65
CA GLY A 92 -17.74 -4.76 -3.04
C GLY A 92 -16.74 -5.32 -4.07
N ARG A 93 -16.65 -6.66 -4.16
CA ARG A 93 -15.81 -7.50 -5.06
C ARG A 93 -14.29 -7.32 -5.00
N PRO A 94 -13.52 -8.42 -4.85
CA PRO A 94 -12.07 -8.39 -4.95
C PRO A 94 -11.62 -8.29 -6.42
N LYS A 95 -10.68 -7.39 -6.69
CA LYS A 95 -9.76 -7.52 -7.84
C LYS A 95 -8.40 -7.79 -7.21
N THR A 96 -7.97 -9.04 -7.21
CA THR A 96 -6.67 -9.44 -6.69
C THR A 96 -5.56 -9.16 -7.72
N PRO A 97 -4.41 -8.60 -7.33
CA PRO A 97 -3.25 -8.37 -8.21
C PRO A 97 -2.50 -9.64 -8.67
N TRP A 98 -2.94 -10.84 -8.28
CA TRP A 98 -2.38 -12.13 -8.73
C TRP A 98 -3.06 -12.70 -9.97
N ASP A 99 -3.91 -11.94 -10.67
CA ASP A 99 -4.51 -12.35 -11.96
C ASP A 99 -3.51 -12.29 -13.13
N TRP A 100 -2.23 -12.54 -12.84
CA TRP A 100 -1.37 -13.19 -13.81
C TRP A 100 -1.98 -14.57 -14.06
N ASN A 101 -2.50 -14.80 -15.25
CA ASN A 101 -2.81 -16.14 -15.74
C ASN A 101 -1.48 -16.76 -16.22
N PRO A 102 -0.76 -17.61 -15.44
CA PRO A 102 0.12 -18.55 -16.09
C PRO A 102 -0.83 -19.54 -16.77
N ASP A 103 -0.90 -19.47 -18.10
CA ASP A 103 -1.39 -20.59 -18.89
C ASP A 103 -0.80 -21.89 -18.28
N PRO A 104 -1.62 -22.83 -17.77
CA PRO A 104 -1.11 -24.07 -17.19
C PRO A 104 -0.35 -24.94 -18.21
N GLY A 105 -0.32 -24.55 -19.48
CA GLY A 105 0.50 -25.14 -20.55
C GLY A 105 1.95 -24.63 -20.65
N PHE A 106 2.39 -23.64 -19.87
CA PHE A 106 3.75 -23.08 -20.02
C PHE A 106 4.87 -24.11 -19.78
N PHE A 107 4.64 -25.07 -18.88
CA PHE A 107 5.64 -26.09 -18.52
C PHE A 107 5.61 -27.36 -19.40
N ASN A 108 4.70 -27.47 -20.37
CA ASN A 108 4.52 -28.69 -21.16
C ASN A 108 4.81 -28.54 -22.67
N ARG A 109 5.59 -27.53 -23.08
CA ARG A 109 6.03 -27.44 -24.48
C ARG A 109 7.29 -28.31 -24.67
N PRO A 110 7.24 -29.40 -25.46
CA PRO A 110 8.46 -30.12 -25.81
C PRO A 110 9.38 -29.18 -26.58
N GLN A 111 10.62 -29.03 -26.10
CA GLN A 111 11.68 -28.37 -26.85
C GLN A 111 11.93 -29.21 -28.11
N SER A 112 11.48 -28.72 -29.25
CA SER A 112 11.74 -29.36 -30.54
C SER A 112 13.15 -28.98 -30.98
N SER A 113 14.04 -29.96 -31.06
CA SER A 113 15.24 -29.93 -31.91
C SER A 113 14.87 -29.98 -33.39
#